data_AF-A0A2K5BW34-F1
#
_entry.id   AF-A0A2K5BW34-F1
#
_cell.length_a   1.000
_cell.length_b   1.000
_cell.length_c   1.000
_cell.angle_alpha   90.00
_cell.angle_beta   90.00
_cell.angle_gamma   90.00
#
_symmetry.space_group_name_H-M   'P 1'
#
loop_
_entity.id
_entity.type
_entity.pdbx_description
1 polymer ?
#
loop_
_entity_poly.entity_id
_entity_poly.type
_entity_poly.pdbx_seq_one_letter_code
_entity_poly.pdbx_strand_id
1 'polypeptide(L)' 'MMAIGEHKACLLRDTSIGKSSIVCRFAQDHFYHNISPTIEASFMTKTAPSGNDLHKFLMWDTAGQERFHSLGGSPEGC' A
#
# COMPACT_ATOMS: atom_id res chain seq x y z
N MET A 1 -4.88 -29.61 -10.85
CA MET A 1 -4.31 -29.09 -9.60
C MET A 1 -4.47 -27.58 -9.64
N MET A 2 -5.09 -26.96 -8.62
CA MET A 2 -5.17 -25.50 -8.54
C MET A 2 -3.76 -24.98 -8.23
N ALA A 3 -3.20 -24.13 -9.09
CA ALA A 3 -1.91 -23.49 -8.80
C ALA A 3 -2.14 -22.34 -7.81
N ILE A 4 -1.20 -22.16 -6.87
CA ILE A 4 -1.20 -21.01 -5.97
C ILE A 4 -0.08 -20.08 -6.43
N GLY A 5 -0.46 -18.94 -7.01
CA GLY A 5 0.48 -17.86 -7.35
C GLY A 5 0.62 -16.87 -6.21
N GLU A 6 1.84 -16.41 -5.92
CA GLU A 6 2.10 -15.35 -4.95
C GLU A 6 2.59 -14.06 -5.64
N HIS A 7 1.96 -12.93 -5.32
CA HIS A 7 2.26 -11.62 -5.89
C HIS A 7 2.59 -10.62 -4.78
N LYS A 8 3.65 -9.83 -4.98
CA LYS A 8 4.06 -8.77 -4.05
C LYS A 8 3.82 -7.42 -4.72
N ALA A 9 3.11 -6.53 -4.04
CA ALA A 9 2.78 -5.19 -4.53
C ALA A 9 3.11 -4.14 -3.46
N CYS A 10 3.79 -3.08 -3.87
CA CYS A 10 4.06 -1.91 -3.01
C CYS A 10 3.41 -0.68 -3.64
N LEU A 11 2.56 0.01 -2.91
CA LEU A 11 1.90 1.23 -3.36
C LEU A 11 2.70 2.44 -2.92
N LEU A 12 3.45 3.01 -3.87
CA LEU A 12 4.25 4.23 -3.69
C LEU A 12 3.52 5.39 -4.36
N ARG A 13 3.40 6.55 -3.70
CA ARG A 13 3.02 7.90 -4.21
C ARG A 13 2.75 8.85 -3.04
N ASP A 14 2.57 10.14 -3.32
CA ASP A 14 2.19 11.21 -2.39
C ASP A 14 0.96 10.88 -1.51
N THR A 15 0.87 11.56 -0.36
CA THR A 15 -0.24 11.41 0.59
C THR A 15 -1.55 11.80 -0.08
N SER A 16 -2.67 11.25 0.41
CA SER A 16 -4.03 11.66 0.02
C SER A 16 -4.49 11.35 -1.41
N ILE A 17 -3.74 10.58 -2.21
CA ILE A 17 -4.22 10.13 -3.54
C ILE A 17 -5.13 8.89 -3.51
N GLY A 18 -5.42 8.33 -2.32
CA GLY A 18 -6.32 7.17 -2.17
C GLY A 18 -5.67 5.78 -2.23
N LYS A 19 -4.34 5.66 -2.05
CA LYS A 19 -3.64 4.35 -2.01
C LYS A 19 -4.27 3.37 -1.00
N SER A 20 -4.44 3.84 0.23
CA SER A 20 -5.02 3.08 1.33
C SER A 20 -6.48 2.69 1.04
N SER A 21 -7.24 3.56 0.37
CA SER A 21 -8.62 3.30 -0.03
C SER A 21 -8.70 2.18 -1.07
N ILE A 22 -7.79 2.13 -2.04
CA ILE A 22 -7.72 1.06 -3.04
C ILE A 22 -7.35 -0.27 -2.38
N VAL A 23 -6.36 -0.27 -1.48
CA VAL A 23 -5.91 -1.47 -0.77
C VAL A 23 -7.02 -2.03 0.12
N CYS A 24 -7.69 -1.18 0.90
CA CYS A 24 -8.84 -1.58 1.70
C CYS A 24 -10.01 -2.08 0.84
N ARG A 25 -10.32 -1.40 -0.27
CA ARG A 25 -11.38 -1.84 -1.16
C ARG A 25 -11.07 -3.21 -1.75
N PHE A 26 -9.86 -3.42 -2.25
CA PHE A 26 -9.48 -4.69 -2.83
C PHE A 26 -9.50 -5.81 -1.79
N ALA A 27 -8.92 -5.58 -0.61
CA ALA A 27 -8.76 -6.64 0.37
C ALA A 27 -10.04 -6.96 1.16
N GLN A 28 -10.74 -5.91 1.60
CA GLN A 28 -11.84 -6.01 2.56
C GLN A 28 -13.21 -5.79 1.89
N ASP A 29 -13.24 -5.45 0.60
CA ASP A 29 -14.45 -5.05 -0.13
C ASP A 29 -15.21 -3.89 0.52
N HIS A 30 -14.50 -3.06 1.30
CA HIS A 30 -15.07 -1.94 2.02
C HIS A 30 -14.45 -0.62 1.59
N PHE A 31 -15.26 0.43 1.54
CA PHE A 31 -14.80 1.79 1.30
C PHE A 31 -15.06 2.65 2.54
N TYR A 32 -13.99 3.03 3.22
CA TYR A 32 -14.06 3.94 4.37
C TYR A 32 -14.06 5.39 3.87
N HIS A 33 -15.12 6.14 4.18
CA HIS A 33 -15.18 7.58 3.89
C HIS A 33 -14.07 8.36 4.61
N ASN A 34 -13.68 7.89 5.80
CA ASN A 34 -12.62 8.49 6.63
C ASN A 34 -11.55 7.44 6.92
N ILE A 35 -10.65 7.22 5.98
CA ILE A 35 -9.49 6.37 6.23
C ILE A 35 -8.44 7.16 7.01
N SER A 36 -7.95 6.60 8.12
CA SER A 36 -6.83 7.21 8.84
C SER A 36 -5.60 7.24 7.95
N PRO A 37 -4.81 8.33 7.97
CA PRO A 37 -3.60 8.42 7.17
C PRO A 37 -2.59 7.32 7.54
N THR A 38 -1.95 6.73 6.54
CA THR A 38 -0.85 5.77 6.74
C THR A 38 0.37 6.49 7.29
N ILE A 39 0.82 6.12 8.48
CA ILE A 39 1.91 6.83 9.20
C ILE A 39 3.29 6.36 8.71
N GLU A 40 3.49 5.06 8.50
CA GLU A 40 4.77 4.50 8.03
C GLU A 40 4.54 3.53 6.87
N ALA A 41 4.07 2.32 7.17
CA ALA A 41 3.60 1.35 6.19
C ALA A 41 2.54 0.44 6.81
N SER A 42 1.51 0.11 6.05
CA SER A 42 0.52 -0.90 6.39
C SER A 42 0.71 -2.11 5.49
N PHE A 43 0.62 -3.31 6.07
CA PHE A 43 0.72 -4.56 5.35
C PHE A 43 -0.64 -5.25 5.29
N MET A 44 -1.01 -5.73 4.12
CA MET A 44 -2.27 -6.40 3.90
C MET A 44 -2.13 -7.58 2.94
N THR A 45 -2.84 -8.67 3.23
CA THR A 45 -2.85 -9.87 2.39
C THR A 45 -4.25 -10.17 1.90
N LYS A 46 -4.37 -10.63 0.65
CA LYS A 46 -5.62 -11.20 0.12
C LYS A 46 -5.34 -12.39 -0.78
N THR A 47 -6.07 -13.47 -0.55
CA THR A 47 -6.16 -14.56 -1.54
C THR A 47 -7.44 -14.39 -2.34
N ALA A 48 -7.33 -14.36 -3.67
CA ALA A 48 -8.45 -14.25 -4.58
C ALA A 48 -8.35 -15.28 -5.72
N PRO A 49 -9.47 -15.89 -6.15
CA PRO A 49 -9.47 -16.76 -7.31
C PRO A 49 -9.31 -15.98 -8.62
N SER A 50 -8.61 -16.56 -9.59
CA SER A 50 -8.62 -16.11 -10.99
C SER A 50 -8.65 -17.34 -11.89
N GLY A 51 -9.78 -17.56 -12.56
CA GLY A 51 -10.01 -18.80 -13.30
C GLY A 51 -9.99 -20.02 -12.37
N ASN A 52 -9.09 -20.98 -12.64
CA ASN A 52 -8.92 -22.19 -11.84
C ASN A 52 -7.81 -22.09 -10.78
N ASP A 53 -7.16 -20.93 -10.68
CA ASP A 53 -6.02 -20.72 -9.79
C ASP A 53 -6.37 -19.79 -8.63
N LEU A 54 -5.59 -19.91 -7.56
CA LEU A 54 -5.66 -19.02 -6.40
C LEU A 54 -4.44 -18.12 -6.38
N HIS A 55 -4.67 -16.82 -6.16
CA HIS A 55 -3.60 -15.84 -6.12
C HIS A 55 -3.56 -15.15 -4.78
N LYS A 56 -2.42 -15.25 -4.10
CA LYS A 56 -2.13 -14.55 -2.84
C LYS A 56 -1.40 -13.26 -3.15
N PHE A 57 -1.99 -12.14 -2.76
CA PHE A 57 -1.44 -10.79 -2.89
C PHE A 57 -0.90 -10.33 -1.54
N LEU A 58 0.35 -9.90 -1.52
CA LEU A 58 1.03 -9.27 -0.39
C LEU A 58 1.20 -7.80 -0.73
N MET A 59 0.45 -6.93 -0.07
CA MET A 59 0.37 -5.51 -0.38
C MET A 59 0.98 -4.68 0.74
N TRP A 60 1.96 -3.84 0.38
CA TRP A 60 2.49 -2.80 1.25
C TRP A 60 1.91 -1.44 0.83
N ASP A 61 1.07 -0.87 1.67
CA ASP A 61 0.59 0.51 1.56
C ASP A 61 1.54 1.42 2.33
N THR A 62 2.29 2.29 1.66
CA THR A 62 3.25 3.18 2.33
C THR A 62 2.67 4.57 2.56
N ALA A 63 3.09 5.22 3.65
CA ALA A 63 2.84 6.64 3.86
C ALA A 63 3.37 7.43 2.65
N GLY A 64 2.54 8.28 2.08
CA GLY A 64 2.93 9.10 0.93
C GLY A 64 3.68 10.36 1.34
N GLN A 65 4.58 10.28 2.32
CA GLN A 65 5.21 11.47 2.88
C GLN A 65 5.98 12.27 1.83
N GLU A 66 5.45 13.46 1.54
CA GLU A 66 6.11 14.57 0.88
C GLU A 66 7.38 15.07 1.61
N ARG A 67 7.66 14.58 2.82
CA ARG A 67 8.78 15.03 3.66
C ARG A 67 10.08 14.25 3.51
N PHE A 68 10.20 13.31 2.57
CA PHE A 68 11.52 12.86 2.12
C PHE A 68 12.15 13.87 1.13
N HIS A 69 12.13 15.16 1.49
CA HIS A 69 13.13 16.09 1.00
C HIS A 69 14.41 15.80 1.81
N SER A 70 15.31 15.04 1.19
CA SER A 70 16.75 15.00 1.45
C SER A 70 17.19 15.19 2.92
N LEU A 71 17.33 14.09 3.66
CA LEU A 71 18.30 14.04 4.78
C LEU A 71 19.71 14.06 4.18
N GLY A 72 20.19 15.25 3.81
CA GLY A 72 21.48 15.42 3.16
C GLY A 72 21.81 16.89 2.88
N GLY A 73 22.15 17.63 3.93
CA GLY A 73 22.66 19.00 3.86
C GLY A 73 22.77 19.60 5.25
N SER A 74 24.01 19.74 5.73
CA SER A 74 24.45 20.12 7.07
C SER A 74 23.87 21.45 7.62
N PRO A 75 23.87 21.64 8.95
CA PRO A 75 23.28 22.79 9.59
C PRO A 75 24.31 23.93 9.73
N GLU A 76 24.54 24.78 8.73
CA GLU A 76 25.29 26.03 8.97
C GLU A 76 24.79 27.22 8.12
N GLY A 77 24.34 28.27 8.83
CA GLY A 77 24.67 29.67 8.57
C GLY A 77 24.15 30.37 7.31
N CYS A 78 23.08 31.15 7.45
CA CYS A 78 23.05 32.61 7.18
C CYS A 78 21.71 33.19 7.65
#